data_AF-A0A8T9BL07-F1
#
_entry.id   AF-A0A8T9BL07-F1
#
_cell.length_a   1.000
_cell.length_b   1.000
_cell.length_c   1.000
_cell.angle_alpha   90.00
_cell.angle_beta   90.00
_cell.angle_gamma   90.00
#
_symmetry.space_group_name_H-M   'P 1'
#
loop_
_entity.id
_entity.type
_entity.pdbx_description
1 polymer ?
#
loop_
_entity_poly.entity_id
_entity_poly.type
_entity_poly.pdbx_seq_one_letter_code
_entity_poly.pdbx_strand_id
1 'polypeptide(L)'
;MPIDAKEVETRLKSLQRGVVGGDSAASIIDILKSLLNDVVPTEELLRSTKAGMIVSKQKANPNKDISRLAQEIVVKWKKIVQAEQTQSKKHKMPASSPPNNGSISSPAPAHEPKGFQGDKSKRRWDNEKVDIKRTGIPSRDNCIGLLYNGLAYMSQEGATTLIIKAMEVEQAAYDKFHGDNPEYRAKLRSLFQNLKNASNRELGPRVLSGEISAKRFVVMSHDELKSAQRREEDLKLEADNLKKAQVPMAEKSISDALRCGRCGEKKVSYSQAQTRSADEPMTTFCECTVCGNRWK
;
A
#
# COMPACT_ATOMS: atom_id res chain seq x y z
N MET A 1 18.04 50.53 1.24
CA MET A 1 19.36 50.03 1.72
C MET A 1 19.08 48.74 2.50
N PRO A 2 19.80 47.64 2.27
CA PRO A 2 19.61 46.41 3.03
C PRO A 2 19.95 46.68 4.50
N ILE A 3 19.01 46.37 5.40
CA ILE A 3 19.18 46.56 6.84
C ILE A 3 20.24 45.59 7.38
N ASP A 4 21.13 46.12 8.20
CA ASP A 4 22.24 45.39 8.82
C ASP A 4 21.75 44.45 9.95
N ALA A 5 22.46 43.36 10.22
CA ALA A 5 22.05 42.32 11.17
C ALA A 5 21.77 42.86 12.58
N LYS A 6 22.50 43.90 12.99
CA LYS A 6 22.33 44.57 14.30
C LYS A 6 21.00 45.31 14.45
N GLU A 7 20.46 45.84 13.35
CA GLU A 7 19.19 46.56 13.37
C GLU A 7 18.02 45.57 13.40
N VAL A 8 18.15 44.42 12.72
CA VAL A 8 17.19 43.30 12.84
C VAL A 8 17.13 42.79 14.28
N GLU A 9 18.27 42.61 14.95
CA GLU A 9 18.30 42.20 16.36
C GLU A 9 17.67 43.24 17.30
N THR A 10 17.89 44.53 17.06
CA THR A 10 17.30 45.60 17.86
C THR A 10 15.77 45.58 17.72
N ARG A 11 15.25 45.42 16.50
CA ARG A 11 13.80 45.30 16.25
C ARG A 11 13.20 44.04 16.87
N LEU A 12 13.93 42.92 16.85
CA LEU A 12 13.51 41.67 17.51
C LEU A 12 13.48 41.79 19.04
N LYS A 13 14.44 42.50 19.65
CA LYS A 13 14.43 42.79 21.10
C LYS A 13 13.26 43.70 21.48
N SER A 14 12.95 44.70 20.65
CA SER A 14 11.75 45.54 20.83
C SER A 14 10.46 44.73 20.69
N LEU A 15 10.39 43.82 19.71
CA LEU A 15 9.25 42.90 19.55
C LEU A 15 9.07 41.99 20.77
N GLN A 16 10.16 41.38 21.27
CA GLN A 16 10.09 40.54 22.47
C GLN A 16 9.69 41.32 23.72
N ARG A 17 10.22 42.53 23.88
CA ARG A 17 9.85 43.41 25.00
C ARG A 17 8.39 43.81 24.93
N GLY A 18 7.87 44.19 23.76
CA GLY A 18 6.47 44.59 23.63
C GLY A 18 5.47 43.44 23.81
N VAL A 19 5.88 42.22 23.46
CA VAL A 19 5.06 41.01 23.67
C VAL A 19 5.03 40.59 25.14
N VAL A 20 6.12 40.79 25.89
CA VAL A 20 6.21 40.48 27.33
C VAL A 20 5.64 41.62 28.19
N GLY A 21 5.81 42.87 27.76
CA GLY A 21 5.36 44.07 28.46
C GLY A 21 3.88 44.42 28.27
N GLY A 22 3.19 43.73 27.35
CA GLY A 22 1.78 43.99 27.07
C GLY A 22 1.54 45.30 26.32
N ASP A 23 2.46 45.70 25.44
CA ASP A 23 2.33 46.92 24.64
C ASP A 23 1.13 46.85 23.68
N SER A 24 0.70 48.02 23.19
CA SER A 24 -0.46 48.12 22.29
C SER A 24 -0.28 47.25 21.03
N ALA A 25 -1.36 46.56 20.65
CA ALA A 25 -1.35 45.64 19.50
C ALA A 25 -0.92 46.34 18.20
N ALA A 26 -1.16 47.65 18.07
CA ALA A 26 -0.75 48.48 16.93
C ALA A 26 0.78 48.57 16.80
N SER A 27 1.50 48.82 17.89
CA SER A 27 2.97 48.90 17.89
C SER A 27 3.62 47.57 17.50
N ILE A 28 3.07 46.45 17.96
CA ILE A 28 3.56 45.11 17.62
C ILE A 28 3.31 44.80 16.13
N ILE A 29 2.16 45.22 15.60
CA ILE A 29 1.83 45.08 14.17
C ILE A 29 2.77 45.91 13.30
N ASP A 30 3.09 47.14 13.69
CA ASP A 30 3.99 48.01 12.93
C ASP A 30 5.43 47.49 12.92
N ILE A 31 5.90 46.95 14.05
CA ILE A 31 7.19 46.25 14.11
C ILE A 31 7.20 45.04 13.16
N LEU A 32 6.13 44.22 13.15
CA LEU A 32 6.02 43.07 12.24
C LEU A 32 5.94 43.48 10.76
N LYS A 33 5.24 44.57 10.43
CA LYS A 33 5.20 45.12 9.06
C LYS A 33 6.57 45.63 8.62
N SER A 34 7.31 46.29 9.51
CA SER A 34 8.69 46.72 9.22
C SER A 34 9.61 45.53 8.96
N LEU A 35 9.46 44.43 9.71
CA LEU A 35 10.20 43.18 9.50
C LEU A 35 9.82 42.46 8.20
N LEU A 36 8.62 42.68 7.67
CA LEU A 36 8.13 42.10 6.41
C LEU A 36 8.68 42.82 5.17
N ASN A 37 8.81 44.16 5.26
CA ASN A 37 9.17 45.03 4.14
C ASN A 37 10.67 45.30 4.05
N ASP A 38 11.33 45.48 5.20
CA ASP A 38 12.69 46.03 5.21
C ASP A 38 13.79 44.97 5.30
N VAL A 39 13.44 43.71 5.59
CA VAL A 39 14.40 42.61 5.76
C VAL A 39 14.45 41.76 4.49
N VAL A 40 15.60 41.77 3.81
CA VAL A 40 15.91 40.79 2.76
C VAL A 40 16.27 39.47 3.43
N PRO A 41 15.48 38.39 3.28
CA PRO A 41 15.66 37.16 4.05
C PRO A 41 16.77 36.29 3.47
N THR A 42 18.03 36.57 3.80
CA THR A 42 19.17 35.69 3.49
C THR A 42 19.34 34.61 4.56
N GLU A 43 19.69 33.38 4.18
CA GLU A 43 19.86 32.25 5.11
C GLU A 43 20.82 32.56 6.27
N GLU A 44 21.92 33.26 5.99
CA GLU A 44 22.94 33.64 6.98
C GLU A 44 22.39 34.59 8.06
N LEU A 45 21.61 35.58 7.64
CA LEU A 45 20.96 36.56 8.51
C LEU A 45 19.90 35.91 9.43
N LEU A 46 19.12 34.95 8.90
CA LEU A 46 18.09 34.26 9.69
C LEU A 46 18.68 33.29 10.72
N ARG A 47 19.85 32.70 10.42
CA ARG A 47 20.58 31.82 11.35
C ARG A 47 21.28 32.59 12.46
N SER A 48 21.94 33.71 12.15
CA SER A 48 22.66 34.52 13.14
C SER A 48 21.71 35.16 14.15
N THR A 49 20.63 35.78 13.66
CA THR A 49 19.70 36.55 14.48
C THR A 49 18.63 35.70 15.20
N LYS A 50 18.51 34.40 14.84
CA LYS A 50 17.42 33.52 15.28
C LYS A 50 16.02 34.10 15.05
N ALA A 51 15.88 35.05 14.11
CA ALA A 51 14.65 35.78 13.82
C ALA A 51 13.47 34.85 13.53
N GLY A 52 13.71 33.76 12.78
CA GLY A 52 12.68 32.80 12.41
C GLY A 52 12.01 32.14 13.61
N MET A 53 12.75 31.85 14.68
CA MET A 53 12.18 31.28 15.91
C MET A 53 11.35 32.31 16.68
N ILE A 54 11.86 33.53 16.82
CA ILE A 54 11.19 34.61 17.56
C ILE A 54 9.85 34.97 16.89
N VAL A 55 9.84 35.12 15.56
CA VAL A 55 8.61 35.41 14.79
C VAL A 55 7.67 34.20 14.81
N SER A 56 8.19 32.96 14.76
CA SER A 56 7.33 31.76 14.85
C SER A 56 6.58 31.66 16.17
N LYS A 57 7.19 32.12 17.28
CA LYS A 57 6.54 32.18 18.60
C LYS A 57 5.36 33.16 18.61
N GLN A 58 5.40 34.21 17.78
CA GLN A 58 4.32 35.20 17.68
C GLN A 58 3.05 34.67 16.99
N LYS A 59 3.10 33.47 16.39
CA LYS A 59 1.92 32.80 15.83
C LYS A 59 0.92 32.37 16.90
N ALA A 60 1.40 32.13 18.13
CA ALA A 60 0.58 31.70 19.25
C ALA A 60 -0.03 32.88 20.05
N ASN A 61 0.15 34.12 19.59
CA ASN A 61 -0.42 35.28 20.26
C ASN A 61 -1.96 35.31 20.14
N PRO A 62 -2.66 35.85 21.16
CA PRO A 62 -4.13 35.90 21.19
C PRO A 62 -4.73 36.82 20.11
N ASN A 63 -3.97 37.80 19.62
CA ASN A 63 -4.40 38.71 18.56
C ASN A 63 -4.26 38.05 17.18
N LYS A 64 -5.40 37.89 16.49
CA LYS A 64 -5.48 37.22 15.18
C LYS A 64 -4.65 37.90 14.09
N ASP A 65 -4.55 39.23 14.11
CA ASP A 65 -3.78 39.99 13.11
C ASP A 65 -2.27 39.81 13.27
N ILE A 66 -1.78 39.77 14.51
CA ILE A 66 -0.37 39.48 14.84
C ILE A 66 -0.02 38.05 14.42
N SER A 67 -0.91 37.09 14.71
CA SER A 67 -0.71 35.69 14.31
C SER A 67 -0.67 35.53 12.78
N ARG A 68 -1.58 36.21 12.06
CA ARG A 68 -1.64 36.19 10.58
C ARG A 68 -0.37 36.75 9.96
N LEU A 69 0.08 37.93 10.41
CA LEU A 69 1.32 38.55 9.92
C LEU A 69 2.56 37.70 10.23
N ALA A 70 2.64 37.12 11.43
CA ALA A 70 3.73 36.20 11.79
C ALA A 70 3.74 34.92 10.93
N GLN A 71 2.56 34.40 10.56
CA GLN A 71 2.45 33.26 9.64
C GLN A 71 2.94 33.61 8.23
N GLU A 72 2.55 34.77 7.70
CA GLU A 72 2.96 35.25 6.39
C GLU A 72 4.48 35.45 6.28
N ILE A 73 5.09 36.07 7.30
CA ILE A 73 6.54 36.27 7.38
C ILE A 73 7.28 34.93 7.35
N VAL A 74 6.84 33.95 8.16
CA VAL A 74 7.50 32.64 8.21
C VAL A 74 7.36 31.88 6.89
N VAL A 75 6.23 31.99 6.18
CA VAL A 75 6.07 31.37 4.86
C VAL A 75 6.98 32.04 3.82
N LYS A 76 7.06 33.38 3.81
CA LYS A 76 7.92 34.14 2.90
C LYS A 76 9.40 33.81 3.12
N TRP A 77 9.87 33.81 4.36
CA TRP A 77 11.25 33.46 4.72
C TRP A 77 11.59 32.01 4.37
N LYS A 78 10.67 31.06 4.62
CA LYS A 78 10.88 29.65 4.27
C LYS A 78 11.03 29.43 2.76
N LYS A 79 10.23 30.13 1.93
CA LYS A 79 10.32 30.03 0.46
C LYS A 79 11.66 30.55 -0.07
N ILE A 80 12.15 31.67 0.47
CA ILE A 80 13.39 32.31 0.03
C ILE A 80 14.61 31.45 0.41
N VAL A 81 14.66 30.94 1.64
CA VAL A 81 15.75 30.03 2.08
C VAL A 81 15.78 28.73 1.27
N GLN A 82 14.62 28.16 0.93
CA GLN A 82 14.56 26.97 0.07
C GLN A 82 15.04 27.26 -1.37
N ALA A 83 14.77 28.46 -1.89
CA ALA A 83 15.26 28.89 -3.20
C ALA A 83 16.79 29.08 -3.19
N GLU A 84 17.35 29.70 -2.14
CA GLU A 84 18.81 29.86 -1.98
C GLU A 84 19.54 28.50 -1.85
N GLN A 85 19.02 27.56 -1.04
CA GLN A 85 19.63 26.22 -0.90
C GLN A 85 19.66 25.42 -2.22
N THR A 86 18.71 25.67 -3.11
CA THR A 86 18.64 25.00 -4.43
C THR A 86 19.68 25.59 -5.39
N GLN A 87 20.04 26.87 -5.24
CA GLN A 87 21.07 27.53 -6.04
C GLN A 87 22.49 27.18 -5.54
N SER A 88 22.72 27.14 -4.22
CA SER A 88 24.03 26.81 -3.64
C SER A 88 24.50 25.38 -3.95
N LYS A 89 23.56 24.44 -4.18
CA LYS A 89 23.90 23.06 -4.60
C LYS A 89 24.37 22.93 -6.06
N LYS A 90 24.20 23.95 -6.91
CA LYS A 90 24.73 23.97 -8.29
C LYS A 90 26.19 24.44 -8.39
N HIS A 91 26.78 24.98 -7.31
CA HIS A 91 28.13 25.58 -7.32
C HIS A 91 29.21 24.81 -6.55
N LYS A 92 28.98 23.54 -6.18
CA LYS A 92 30.03 22.66 -5.64
C LYS A 92 30.14 21.36 -6.42
N MET A 93 31.01 21.36 -7.43
CA MET A 93 31.68 20.18 -8.00
C MET A 93 33.17 20.55 -8.15
N PRO A 94 34.14 19.72 -7.72
CA PRO A 94 35.55 19.99 -7.93
C PRO A 94 35.96 19.59 -9.37
N ALA A 95 36.80 20.43 -9.97
CA ALA A 95 37.39 20.24 -11.29
C ALA A 95 38.71 19.44 -11.20
N SER A 96 38.95 18.54 -12.16
CA SER A 96 40.28 18.18 -12.68
C SER A 96 40.16 17.37 -13.99
N SER A 97 40.18 18.10 -15.11
CA SER A 97 40.93 17.98 -16.40
C SER A 97 41.40 16.60 -16.99
N PRO A 98 41.77 16.53 -18.31
CA PRO A 98 41.13 17.05 -19.54
C PRO A 98 41.21 16.01 -20.73
N PRO A 99 41.20 16.35 -22.05
CA PRO A 99 40.16 15.93 -22.99
C PRO A 99 40.64 14.99 -24.14
N ASN A 100 39.73 14.27 -24.81
CA ASN A 100 39.94 13.98 -26.24
C ASN A 100 38.63 13.80 -27.02
N ASN A 101 38.71 14.18 -28.29
CA ASN A 101 37.69 14.71 -29.18
C ASN A 101 37.18 13.68 -30.20
N GLY A 102 35.91 13.84 -30.62
CA GLY A 102 35.27 13.20 -31.79
C GLY A 102 34.68 11.79 -31.53
N SER A 103 33.39 11.49 -31.74
CA SER A 103 32.53 11.91 -32.85
C SER A 103 31.04 11.84 -32.46
N ILE A 104 30.27 12.78 -32.99
CA ILE A 104 28.83 12.99 -32.77
C ILE A 104 28.02 12.18 -33.81
N SER A 105 26.97 11.50 -33.36
CA SER A 105 25.72 11.29 -34.11
C SER A 105 24.56 11.04 -33.13
N SER A 106 23.75 12.09 -32.94
CA SER A 106 22.34 12.28 -32.49
C SER A 106 21.39 11.08 -32.20
N PRO A 107 20.19 11.31 -31.59
CA PRO A 107 19.82 12.22 -30.50
C PRO A 107 18.82 11.63 -29.46
N ALA A 108 18.87 12.15 -28.23
CA ALA A 108 17.75 12.34 -27.28
C ALA A 108 17.18 11.11 -26.49
N PRO A 109 16.53 11.34 -25.33
CA PRO A 109 17.02 10.83 -24.06
C PRO A 109 15.99 9.95 -23.34
N ALA A 110 16.39 8.74 -22.95
CA ALA A 110 15.65 8.00 -21.95
C ALA A 110 15.81 8.72 -20.60
N HIS A 111 14.80 9.51 -20.24
CA HIS A 111 14.61 10.02 -18.89
C HIS A 111 14.38 8.81 -17.98
N GLU A 112 15.44 8.27 -17.39
CA GLU A 112 15.30 7.29 -16.33
C GLU A 112 14.50 7.93 -15.20
N PRO A 113 13.31 7.42 -14.85
CA PRO A 113 12.56 7.96 -13.74
C PRO A 113 13.37 7.62 -12.50
N LYS A 114 13.92 8.64 -11.84
CA LYS A 114 14.65 8.47 -10.58
C LYS A 114 13.78 7.67 -9.63
N GLY A 115 14.20 6.43 -9.35
CA GLY A 115 13.49 5.54 -8.46
C GLY A 115 13.35 6.17 -7.08
N PHE A 116 12.21 5.92 -6.44
CA PHE A 116 11.88 6.49 -5.14
C PHE A 116 12.94 6.16 -4.08
N GLN A 117 13.55 7.20 -3.49
CA GLN A 117 14.50 7.12 -2.38
C GLN A 117 13.76 7.41 -1.07
N GLY A 118 13.08 6.41 -0.51
CA GLY A 118 12.40 6.50 0.78
C GLY A 118 11.99 5.13 1.31
N ASP A 119 11.32 5.08 2.46
CA ASP A 119 10.81 3.84 3.07
C ASP A 119 9.76 3.17 2.17
N LYS A 120 10.20 2.18 1.40
CA LYS A 120 9.41 1.48 0.38
C LYS A 120 8.12 0.84 0.93
N SER A 121 8.10 0.52 2.22
CA SER A 121 6.97 -0.11 2.92
C SER A 121 5.89 0.90 3.34
N LYS A 122 6.22 2.20 3.48
CA LYS A 122 5.29 3.26 3.92
C LYS A 122 4.97 4.27 2.81
N ARG A 123 5.33 3.96 1.56
CA ARG A 123 5.06 4.82 0.41
C ARG A 123 3.54 4.99 0.24
N ARG A 124 3.10 6.25 0.25
CA ARG A 124 1.70 6.63 0.11
C ARG A 124 1.58 7.83 -0.80
N TRP A 125 0.47 7.92 -1.51
CA TRP A 125 0.15 9.06 -2.36
C TRP A 125 0.21 10.40 -1.61
N ASP A 126 -0.16 10.41 -0.31
CA ASP A 126 -0.16 11.60 0.55
C ASP A 126 1.28 12.08 0.86
N ASN A 127 2.20 11.14 1.06
CA ASN A 127 3.62 11.46 1.29
C ASN A 127 4.31 11.98 0.02
N GLU A 128 3.90 11.50 -1.15
CA GLU A 128 4.42 11.95 -2.44
C GLU A 128 3.64 13.14 -3.03
N LYS A 129 2.58 13.59 -2.36
CA LYS A 129 1.67 14.66 -2.82
C LYS A 129 1.20 14.44 -4.27
N VAL A 130 0.86 13.20 -4.60
CA VAL A 130 0.31 12.87 -5.92
C VAL A 130 -1.17 13.24 -5.94
N ASP A 131 -1.57 14.01 -6.95
CA ASP A 131 -2.97 14.38 -7.15
C ASP A 131 -3.80 13.18 -7.59
N ILE A 132 -4.75 12.79 -6.74
CA ILE A 132 -5.68 11.69 -6.99
C ILE A 132 -6.97 12.17 -7.67
N LYS A 133 -7.30 13.46 -7.54
CA LYS A 133 -8.54 14.05 -8.05
C LYS A 133 -8.52 14.08 -9.58
N ARG A 134 -9.00 13.00 -10.19
CA ARG A 134 -8.94 12.80 -11.64
C ARG A 134 -10.30 12.47 -12.24
N THR A 135 -11.14 11.75 -11.49
CA THR A 135 -12.46 11.32 -11.94
C THR A 135 -13.57 12.29 -11.53
N GLY A 136 -13.29 13.20 -10.60
CA GLY A 136 -14.26 14.19 -10.09
C GLY A 136 -15.28 13.61 -9.10
N ILE A 137 -15.25 12.29 -8.86
CA ILE A 137 -16.09 11.59 -7.88
C ILE A 137 -15.20 11.18 -6.69
N PRO A 138 -15.45 11.69 -5.47
CA PRO A 138 -14.60 11.44 -4.31
C PRO A 138 -14.39 9.95 -4.01
N SER A 139 -15.41 9.11 -4.21
CA SER A 139 -15.32 7.66 -3.99
C SER A 139 -14.35 6.97 -4.94
N ARG A 140 -14.40 7.32 -6.23
CA ARG A 140 -13.51 6.75 -7.27
C ARG A 140 -12.09 7.24 -7.06
N ASP A 141 -11.91 8.53 -6.81
CA ASP A 141 -10.62 9.11 -6.48
C ASP A 141 -10.01 8.40 -5.24
N ASN A 142 -10.75 8.23 -4.14
CA ASN A 142 -10.26 7.49 -2.97
C ASN A 142 -9.82 6.04 -3.30
N CYS A 143 -10.48 5.38 -4.25
CA CYS A 143 -10.10 4.05 -4.70
C CYS A 143 -8.81 4.04 -5.53
N ILE A 144 -8.59 5.06 -6.38
CA ILE A 144 -7.32 5.27 -7.10
C ILE A 144 -6.19 5.45 -6.09
N GLY A 145 -6.40 6.25 -5.04
CA GLY A 145 -5.43 6.42 -3.96
C GLY A 145 -5.13 5.11 -3.21
N LEU A 146 -6.14 4.28 -3.01
CA LEU A 146 -5.98 2.96 -2.38
C LEU A 146 -5.12 2.04 -3.27
N LEU A 147 -5.42 1.97 -4.57
CA LEU A 147 -4.64 1.20 -5.55
C LEU A 147 -3.20 1.71 -5.65
N TYR A 148 -2.99 3.03 -5.69
CA TYR A 148 -1.67 3.64 -5.68
C TYR A 148 -0.85 3.16 -4.49
N ASN A 149 -1.42 3.21 -3.28
CA ASN A 149 -0.73 2.73 -2.07
C ASN A 149 -0.37 1.24 -2.14
N GLY A 150 -1.19 0.42 -2.82
CA GLY A 150 -0.92 -1.01 -3.02
C GLY A 150 0.22 -1.25 -4.01
N LEU A 151 0.21 -0.56 -5.15
CA LEU A 151 1.25 -0.66 -6.19
C LEU A 151 2.57 -0.01 -5.76
N ALA A 152 2.51 1.04 -4.94
CA ALA A 152 3.66 1.73 -4.36
C ALA A 152 4.34 0.91 -3.25
N TYR A 153 3.66 -0.10 -2.70
CA TYR A 153 4.20 -0.94 -1.66
C TYR A 153 5.40 -1.74 -2.18
N MET A 154 6.57 -1.50 -1.60
CA MET A 154 7.84 -2.17 -1.91
C MET A 154 8.38 -1.93 -3.34
N SER A 155 7.74 -1.09 -4.16
CA SER A 155 8.19 -0.74 -5.52
C SER A 155 9.05 0.54 -5.53
N GLN A 156 10.08 0.56 -6.38
CA GLN A 156 10.96 1.74 -6.58
C GLN A 156 10.51 2.62 -7.74
N GLU A 157 9.39 2.29 -8.36
CA GLU A 157 8.91 2.85 -9.62
C GLU A 157 8.47 4.32 -9.49
N GLY A 158 8.47 5.02 -10.62
CA GLY A 158 8.11 6.44 -10.64
C GLY A 158 6.67 6.69 -10.18
N ALA A 159 6.43 7.79 -9.45
CA ALA A 159 5.07 8.14 -9.00
C ALA A 159 4.08 8.27 -10.18
N THR A 160 4.57 8.72 -11.35
CA THR A 160 3.78 8.87 -12.57
C THR A 160 3.34 7.53 -13.17
N THR A 161 4.20 6.51 -13.18
CA THR A 161 3.83 5.19 -13.73
C THR A 161 2.83 4.49 -12.82
N LEU A 162 3.02 4.61 -11.50
CA LEU A 162 2.11 4.09 -10.49
C LEU A 162 0.70 4.68 -10.59
N ILE A 163 0.58 6.01 -10.75
CA ILE A 163 -0.75 6.64 -10.84
C ILE A 163 -1.47 6.29 -12.14
N ILE A 164 -0.76 6.22 -13.27
CA ILE A 164 -1.35 5.81 -14.56
C ILE A 164 -1.90 4.39 -14.45
N LYS A 165 -1.13 3.46 -13.89
CA LYS A 165 -1.57 2.06 -13.72
C LYS A 165 -2.71 1.93 -12.71
N ALA A 166 -2.70 2.70 -11.62
CA ALA A 166 -3.82 2.75 -10.68
C ALA A 166 -5.11 3.25 -11.36
N MET A 167 -5.02 4.24 -12.24
CA MET A 167 -6.15 4.73 -13.03
C MET A 167 -6.67 3.68 -14.01
N GLU A 168 -5.78 2.97 -14.72
CA GLU A 168 -6.18 1.89 -15.63
C GLU A 168 -6.94 0.77 -14.92
N VAL A 169 -6.48 0.37 -13.72
CA VAL A 169 -7.15 -0.65 -12.90
C VAL A 169 -8.49 -0.15 -12.39
N GLU A 170 -8.57 1.10 -11.95
CA GLU A 170 -9.83 1.69 -11.48
C GLU A 170 -10.85 1.79 -12.61
N GLN A 171 -10.45 2.25 -13.79
CA GLN A 171 -11.31 2.32 -14.95
C GLN A 171 -11.82 0.94 -15.36
N ALA A 172 -10.94 -0.07 -15.38
CA ALA A 172 -11.33 -1.45 -15.66
C ALA A 172 -12.32 -2.02 -14.63
N ALA A 173 -12.24 -1.59 -13.36
CA ALA A 173 -13.20 -1.94 -12.33
C ALA A 173 -14.55 -1.24 -12.56
N TYR A 174 -14.51 0.05 -12.90
CA TYR A 174 -15.72 0.81 -13.20
C TYR A 174 -16.45 0.26 -14.44
N ASP A 175 -15.71 -0.10 -15.49
CA ASP A 175 -16.26 -0.71 -16.70
C ASP A 175 -16.92 -2.08 -16.43
N LYS A 176 -16.51 -2.79 -15.38
CA LYS A 176 -17.11 -4.10 -15.03
C LYS A 176 -18.36 -3.96 -14.16
N PHE A 177 -18.33 -3.07 -13.18
CA PHE A 177 -19.39 -2.93 -12.19
C PHE A 177 -20.41 -1.84 -12.54
N HIS A 178 -20.13 -1.02 -13.57
CA HIS A 178 -20.99 0.04 -14.10
C HIS A 178 -21.67 0.90 -13.02
N GLY A 179 -20.92 1.27 -11.97
CA GLY A 179 -21.44 2.10 -10.87
C GLY A 179 -20.56 2.08 -9.62
N ASP A 180 -20.79 3.05 -8.73
CA ASP A 180 -20.15 3.14 -7.41
C ASP A 180 -20.90 2.28 -6.38
N ASN A 181 -21.01 0.98 -6.67
CA ASN A 181 -21.69 0.01 -5.81
C ASN A 181 -20.73 -0.41 -4.65
N PRO A 182 -21.23 -0.74 -3.44
CA PRO A 182 -20.45 -1.42 -2.41
C PRO A 182 -19.60 -2.59 -2.89
N GLU A 183 -20.05 -3.37 -3.89
CA GLU A 183 -19.27 -4.47 -4.50
C GLU A 183 -18.00 -3.99 -5.21
N TYR A 184 -18.10 -2.89 -5.97
CA TYR A 184 -16.95 -2.25 -6.61
C TYR A 184 -15.90 -1.82 -5.57
N ARG A 185 -16.35 -1.16 -4.49
CA ARG A 185 -15.46 -0.74 -3.40
C ARG A 185 -14.86 -1.93 -2.65
N ALA A 186 -15.63 -3.00 -2.45
CA ALA A 186 -15.16 -4.23 -1.81
C ALA A 186 -14.10 -4.94 -2.66
N LYS A 187 -14.32 -5.02 -3.98
CA LYS A 187 -13.34 -5.61 -4.90
C LYS A 187 -12.03 -4.82 -4.91
N LEU A 188 -12.08 -3.49 -4.97
CA LEU A 188 -10.88 -2.65 -4.94
C LEU A 188 -10.12 -2.74 -3.61
N ARG A 189 -10.83 -2.85 -2.48
CA ARG A 189 -10.20 -3.14 -1.18
C ARG A 189 -9.52 -4.51 -1.16
N SER A 190 -10.16 -5.53 -1.73
CA SER A 190 -9.59 -6.88 -1.84
C SER A 190 -8.33 -6.87 -2.71
N LEU A 191 -8.35 -6.21 -3.87
CA LEU A 191 -7.18 -6.08 -4.74
C LEU A 191 -6.01 -5.38 -4.03
N PHE A 192 -6.29 -4.29 -3.30
CA PHE A 192 -5.29 -3.61 -2.48
C PHE A 192 -4.67 -4.51 -1.41
N GLN A 193 -5.49 -5.29 -0.69
CA GLN A 193 -4.98 -6.22 0.33
C GLN A 193 -4.07 -7.30 -0.26
N ASN A 194 -4.40 -7.82 -1.46
CA ASN A 194 -3.58 -8.79 -2.15
C ASN A 194 -2.26 -8.18 -2.64
N LEU A 195 -2.28 -6.95 -3.18
CA LEU A 195 -1.06 -6.22 -3.57
C LEU A 195 -0.13 -5.93 -2.37
N LYS A 196 -0.69 -5.70 -1.19
CA LYS A 196 0.08 -5.48 0.05
C LYS A 196 0.53 -6.79 0.74
N ASN A 197 0.08 -7.95 0.27
CA ASN A 197 0.38 -9.21 0.93
C ASN A 197 1.88 -9.55 0.78
N ALA A 198 2.57 -9.71 1.91
CA ALA A 198 3.98 -10.03 1.91
C ALA A 198 4.31 -11.39 1.28
N SER A 199 3.33 -12.31 1.27
CA SER A 199 3.48 -13.66 0.71
C SER A 199 3.50 -13.66 -0.82
N ASN A 200 2.97 -12.62 -1.48
CA ASN A 200 2.90 -12.50 -2.94
C ASN A 200 3.51 -11.16 -3.38
N ARG A 201 4.84 -11.04 -3.23
CA ARG A 201 5.59 -9.82 -3.60
C ARG A 201 5.57 -9.56 -5.11
N GLU A 202 5.48 -10.61 -5.92
CA GLU A 202 5.60 -10.51 -7.37
C GLU A 202 4.35 -9.94 -8.06
N LEU A 203 3.19 -9.99 -7.40
CA LEU A 203 1.94 -9.52 -8.00
C LEU A 203 1.99 -8.03 -8.39
N GLY A 204 2.56 -7.17 -7.54
CA GLY A 204 2.68 -5.73 -7.82
C GLY A 204 3.51 -5.44 -9.08
N PRO A 205 4.77 -5.92 -9.17
CA PRO A 205 5.58 -5.80 -10.37
C PRO A 205 4.95 -6.39 -11.64
N ARG A 206 4.24 -7.52 -11.55
CA ARG A 206 3.57 -8.16 -12.72
C ARG A 206 2.41 -7.33 -13.26
N VAL A 207 1.65 -6.68 -12.38
CA VAL A 207 0.60 -5.73 -12.78
C VAL A 207 1.20 -4.45 -13.37
N LEU A 208 2.32 -3.98 -12.82
CA LEU A 208 2.98 -2.76 -13.28
C LEU A 208 3.65 -2.91 -14.64
N SER A 209 4.36 -4.03 -14.84
CA SER A 209 4.98 -4.41 -16.11
C SER A 209 3.97 -4.77 -17.20
N GLY A 210 2.71 -4.99 -16.84
CA GLY A 210 1.62 -5.28 -17.78
C GLY A 210 1.50 -6.77 -18.16
N GLU A 211 2.25 -7.67 -17.53
CA GLU A 211 2.07 -9.12 -17.69
C GLU A 211 0.64 -9.54 -17.31
N ILE A 212 0.08 -8.90 -16.27
CA ILE A 212 -1.33 -8.99 -15.92
C ILE A 212 -2.01 -7.69 -16.36
N SER A 213 -2.89 -7.79 -17.34
CA SER A 213 -3.69 -6.64 -17.80
C SER A 213 -4.64 -6.16 -16.69
N ALA A 214 -4.90 -4.85 -16.64
CA ALA A 214 -5.82 -4.24 -15.68
C ALA A 214 -7.22 -4.90 -15.72
N LYS A 215 -7.73 -5.22 -16.92
CA LYS A 215 -8.99 -5.92 -17.12
C LYS A 215 -8.98 -7.32 -16.51
N ARG A 216 -7.91 -8.10 -16.74
CA ARG A 216 -7.77 -9.43 -16.14
C ARG A 216 -7.68 -9.32 -14.62
N PHE A 217 -6.86 -8.40 -14.10
CA PHE A 217 -6.63 -8.22 -12.67
C PHE A 217 -7.92 -7.98 -11.87
N VAL A 218 -8.86 -7.20 -12.41
CA VAL A 218 -10.18 -6.96 -11.78
C VAL A 218 -11.06 -8.22 -11.79
N VAL A 219 -10.94 -9.06 -12.81
CA VAL A 219 -11.79 -10.26 -12.98
C VAL A 219 -11.26 -11.46 -12.19
N MET A 220 -9.95 -11.52 -11.92
CA MET A 220 -9.32 -12.64 -11.22
C MET A 220 -10.00 -12.98 -9.89
N SER A 221 -10.08 -14.29 -9.61
CA SER A 221 -10.64 -14.83 -8.38
C SER A 221 -9.66 -14.62 -7.21
N HIS A 222 -10.17 -14.75 -5.98
CA HIS A 222 -9.32 -14.65 -4.79
C HIS A 222 -8.17 -15.67 -4.81
N ASP A 223 -8.43 -16.86 -5.33
CA ASP A 223 -7.47 -17.96 -5.36
C ASP A 223 -6.39 -17.78 -6.45
N GLU A 224 -6.77 -17.19 -7.57
CA GLU A 224 -5.80 -16.80 -8.62
C GLU A 224 -4.88 -15.65 -8.15
N LEU A 225 -5.33 -14.80 -7.22
CA LEU A 225 -4.55 -13.68 -6.66
C LEU A 225 -3.56 -14.09 -5.55
N LYS A 226 -3.67 -15.31 -5.02
CA LYS A 226 -2.72 -15.85 -4.02
C LYS A 226 -1.35 -16.13 -4.65
N SER A 227 -0.33 -16.23 -3.79
CA SER A 227 1.00 -16.73 -4.24
C SER A 227 0.88 -18.16 -4.75
N ALA A 228 1.74 -18.55 -5.69
CA ALA A 228 1.76 -19.90 -6.23
C ALA A 228 1.90 -20.96 -5.13
N GLN A 229 2.79 -20.70 -4.16
CA GLN A 229 3.01 -21.57 -3.01
C GLN A 229 1.74 -21.74 -2.15
N ARG A 230 1.04 -20.65 -1.82
CA ARG A 230 -0.17 -20.75 -0.99
C ARG A 230 -1.31 -21.46 -1.73
N ARG A 231 -1.40 -21.29 -3.06
CA ARG A 231 -2.39 -22.00 -3.87
C ARG A 231 -2.15 -23.51 -3.82
N GLU A 232 -0.90 -23.94 -3.92
CA GLU A 232 -0.54 -25.35 -3.81
C GLU A 232 -0.79 -25.92 -2.40
N GLU A 233 -0.48 -25.14 -1.36
CA GLU A 233 -0.79 -25.51 0.04
C GLU A 233 -2.30 -25.68 0.26
N ASP A 234 -3.11 -24.76 -0.25
CA ASP A 234 -4.57 -24.83 -0.14
C ASP A 234 -5.13 -26.04 -0.92
N LEU A 235 -4.66 -26.30 -2.14
CA LEU A 235 -5.04 -27.48 -2.92
C LEU A 235 -4.69 -28.78 -2.20
N LYS A 236 -3.52 -28.84 -1.56
CA LYS A 236 -3.12 -29.98 -0.76
C LYS A 236 -4.01 -30.16 0.46
N LEU A 237 -4.33 -29.05 1.16
CA LEU A 237 -5.20 -29.07 2.31
C LEU A 237 -6.63 -29.52 1.92
N GLU A 238 -7.14 -29.07 0.78
CA GLU A 238 -8.42 -29.51 0.23
C GLU A 238 -8.42 -31.01 -0.08
N ALA A 239 -7.35 -31.52 -0.70
CA ALA A 239 -7.20 -32.95 -0.97
C ALA A 239 -7.12 -33.78 0.32
N ASP A 240 -6.38 -33.29 1.33
CA ASP A 240 -6.27 -33.94 2.63
C ASP A 240 -7.59 -33.90 3.40
N ASN A 241 -8.33 -32.79 3.32
CA ASN A 241 -9.65 -32.65 3.93
C ASN A 241 -10.65 -33.60 3.27
N LEU A 242 -10.63 -33.70 1.94
CA LEU A 242 -11.46 -34.65 1.20
C LEU A 242 -11.15 -36.09 1.61
N LYS A 243 -9.86 -36.43 1.72
CA LYS A 243 -9.43 -37.77 2.16
C LYS A 243 -9.84 -38.08 3.60
N LYS A 244 -9.74 -37.11 4.51
CA LYS A 244 -10.17 -37.28 5.92
C LYS A 244 -11.68 -37.39 6.07
N ALA A 245 -12.44 -36.74 5.20
CA ALA A 245 -13.91 -36.81 5.21
C ALA A 245 -14.47 -38.13 4.66
N GLN A 246 -13.67 -38.89 3.89
CA GLN A 246 -14.07 -40.21 3.41
C GLN A 246 -14.09 -41.21 4.58
N VAL A 247 -15.25 -41.83 4.80
CA VAL A 247 -15.40 -42.89 5.81
C VAL A 247 -14.56 -44.09 5.37
N PRO A 248 -13.69 -44.65 6.24
CA PRO A 248 -12.97 -45.86 5.94
C PRO A 248 -13.94 -46.99 5.62
N MET A 249 -13.90 -47.48 4.38
CA MET A 249 -14.65 -48.67 3.99
C MET A 249 -13.90 -49.87 4.57
N ALA A 250 -14.44 -50.51 5.60
CA ALA A 250 -13.83 -51.71 6.16
C ALA A 250 -13.78 -52.79 5.07
N GLU A 251 -12.56 -53.22 4.71
CA GLU A 251 -12.37 -54.34 3.80
C GLU A 251 -12.90 -55.61 4.47
N LYS A 252 -14.08 -56.05 4.03
CA LYS A 252 -14.64 -57.33 4.48
C LYS A 252 -13.94 -58.45 3.72
N SER A 253 -13.54 -59.51 4.41
CA SER A 253 -13.01 -60.73 3.79
C SER A 253 -14.08 -61.35 2.89
N ILE A 254 -13.82 -61.37 1.58
CA ILE A 254 -14.73 -61.94 0.58
C ILE A 254 -14.37 -63.42 0.39
N SER A 255 -15.36 -64.29 0.57
CA SER A 255 -15.20 -65.74 0.37
C SER A 255 -15.98 -66.21 -0.84
N ASP A 256 -15.33 -67.02 -1.70
CA ASP A 256 -15.95 -67.64 -2.88
C ASP A 256 -16.70 -68.95 -2.55
N ALA A 257 -16.60 -69.41 -1.29
CA ALA A 257 -17.24 -70.65 -0.83
C ALA A 257 -18.76 -70.53 -0.72
N LEU A 258 -19.28 -69.31 -0.57
CA LEU A 258 -20.70 -69.03 -0.31
C LEU A 258 -21.31 -68.28 -1.50
N ARG A 259 -22.47 -68.75 -1.98
CA ARG A 259 -23.20 -68.13 -3.09
C ARG A 259 -24.42 -67.36 -2.57
N CYS A 260 -24.58 -66.11 -2.99
CA CYS A 260 -25.76 -65.32 -2.63
C CYS A 260 -27.02 -65.86 -3.32
N GLY A 261 -28.09 -66.08 -2.55
CA GLY A 261 -29.37 -66.55 -3.09
C GLY A 261 -30.14 -65.50 -3.92
N ARG A 262 -29.84 -64.20 -3.78
CA ARG A 262 -30.55 -63.13 -4.50
C ARG A 262 -29.88 -62.77 -5.84
N CYS A 263 -28.58 -62.49 -5.85
CA CYS A 263 -27.85 -62.12 -7.08
C CYS A 263 -27.06 -63.27 -7.71
N GLY A 264 -26.89 -64.40 -7.02
CA GLY A 264 -26.15 -65.56 -7.54
C GLY A 264 -24.63 -65.41 -7.56
N GLU A 265 -24.08 -64.26 -7.17
CA GLU A 265 -22.64 -64.02 -7.07
C GLU A 265 -22.03 -64.67 -5.82
N LYS A 266 -20.75 -65.06 -5.92
CA LYS A 266 -19.97 -65.69 -4.84
C LYS A 266 -19.14 -64.68 -4.03
N LYS A 267 -19.59 -63.42 -3.96
CA LYS A 267 -18.91 -62.37 -3.20
C LYS A 267 -19.61 -62.18 -1.86
N VAL A 268 -19.30 -63.05 -0.90
CA VAL A 268 -19.95 -63.08 0.41
C VAL A 268 -18.91 -62.97 1.52
N SER A 269 -19.10 -61.99 2.40
CA SER A 269 -18.36 -61.90 3.65
C SER A 269 -19.12 -62.62 4.75
N TYR A 270 -18.44 -63.45 5.53
CA TYR A 270 -19.05 -64.16 6.65
C TYR A 270 -18.33 -63.82 7.97
N SER A 271 -19.10 -63.76 9.06
CA SER A 271 -18.58 -63.68 10.42
C SER A 271 -19.27 -64.71 11.30
N GLN A 272 -18.51 -65.36 12.18
CA GLN A 272 -19.05 -66.36 13.09
C GLN A 272 -19.17 -65.75 14.48
N ALA A 273 -20.33 -65.91 15.10
CA ALA A 273 -20.54 -65.53 16.48
C ALA A 273 -21.39 -66.58 17.21
N GLN A 274 -21.06 -66.84 18.47
CA GLN A 274 -21.82 -67.75 19.31
C GLN A 274 -23.03 -67.01 19.88
N THR A 275 -24.20 -67.26 19.30
CA THR A 275 -25.49 -66.68 19.74
C THR A 275 -26.33 -67.62 20.58
N ARG A 276 -25.84 -68.84 20.86
CA ARG A 276 -26.55 -69.90 21.59
C ARG A 276 -25.63 -70.49 22.68
N SER A 277 -26.16 -71.42 23.48
CA SER A 277 -25.44 -72.09 24.57
C SER A 277 -24.13 -72.74 24.09
N ALA A 278 -23.22 -73.02 25.04
CA ALA A 278 -21.91 -73.59 24.76
C ALA A 278 -21.97 -74.95 24.03
N ASP A 279 -23.08 -75.67 24.18
CA ASP A 279 -23.31 -76.98 23.58
C ASP A 279 -23.72 -76.92 22.09
N GLU A 280 -24.02 -75.72 21.56
CA GLU A 280 -24.42 -75.52 20.17
C GLU A 280 -23.32 -74.85 19.33
N PRO A 281 -23.15 -75.23 18.04
CA PRO A 281 -22.12 -74.66 17.17
C PRO A 281 -22.35 -73.18 16.89
N MET A 282 -21.29 -72.46 16.54
CA MET A 282 -21.35 -71.03 16.22
C MET A 282 -22.29 -70.73 15.05
N THR A 283 -23.02 -69.62 15.12
CA THR A 283 -23.88 -69.14 14.03
C THR A 283 -23.05 -68.32 13.04
N THR A 284 -23.20 -68.60 11.74
CA THR A 284 -22.44 -67.92 10.68
C THR A 284 -23.30 -66.85 10.01
N PHE A 285 -23.00 -65.58 10.26
CA PHE A 285 -23.66 -64.45 9.62
C PHE A 285 -23.00 -64.17 8.27
N CYS A 286 -23.78 -64.23 7.20
CA CYS A 286 -23.32 -63.99 5.83
C CYS A 286 -23.90 -62.68 5.31
N GLU A 287 -23.09 -61.88 4.62
CA GLU A 287 -23.48 -60.66 3.94
C GLU A 287 -22.91 -60.65 2.52
N CYS A 288 -23.77 -60.44 1.52
CA CYS A 288 -23.33 -60.27 0.15
C CYS A 288 -22.81 -58.84 -0.08
N THR A 289 -21.57 -58.70 -0.54
CA THR A 289 -20.93 -57.40 -0.78
C THR A 289 -21.42 -56.68 -2.03
N VAL A 290 -22.25 -57.35 -2.85
CA VAL A 290 -22.74 -56.86 -4.14
C VAL A 290 -24.17 -56.34 -4.03
N CYS A 291 -25.08 -57.15 -3.48
CA CYS A 291 -26.50 -56.79 -3.33
C CYS A 291 -26.91 -56.41 -1.90
N GLY A 292 -26.00 -56.51 -0.93
CA GLY A 292 -26.26 -56.17 0.47
C GLY A 292 -27.16 -57.17 1.22
N ASN A 293 -27.53 -58.30 0.61
CA ASN A 293 -28.36 -59.30 1.26
C ASN A 293 -27.64 -59.93 2.46
N ARG A 294 -28.35 -60.09 3.58
CA ARG A 294 -27.80 -60.65 4.84
C ARG A 294 -28.61 -61.87 5.27
N TRP A 295 -27.93 -62.94 5.66
CA TRP A 295 -28.55 -64.17 6.16
C TRP A 295 -27.68 -64.85 7.24
N LYS A 296 -28.22 -65.87 7.90
CA LYS A 296 -27.58 -66.64 8.97
C LYS A 296 -27.65 -68.14 8.69
#